data_AF-A0A975T505-F1
#
_entry.id   AF-A0A975T505-F1
#
_cell.length_a   1.000
_cell.length_b   1.000
_cell.length_c   1.000
_cell.angle_alpha   90.00
_cell.angle_beta   90.00
_cell.angle_gamma   90.00
#
_symmetry.space_group_name_H-M   'P 1'
#
loop_
_entity.id
_entity.type
_entity.pdbx_description
1 polymer ?
#
loop_
_entity_poly.entity_id
_entity_poly.type
_entity_poly.pdbx_seq_one_letter_code
_entity_poly.pdbx_strand_id
1 'polypeptide(L)'
;MNNNQNVAAAIDLLFNPTSLQEAIKIEDETGCDVTAGLEWGLAVPALLKNPALLGRLTKLRVSLNRELRLLLQAWNLGIGEKTALEVAQQRLIKRLQLPEPAAISTLQEILEQDEIFNVEEFISNRNLLKSLLGILLLDSDWEEIAIAAANSVREQVIYQVGVNHISA
;
A
#
# COMPACT_ATOMS: atom_id res chain seq x y z
N MET A 1 23.03 29.90 1.04
CA MET A 1 22.35 28.96 0.11
C MET A 1 20.88 28.94 0.48
N ASN A 2 19.99 29.07 -0.51
CA ASN A 2 18.61 29.50 -0.31
C ASN A 2 17.74 28.33 0.22
N ASN A 3 17.24 28.42 1.46
CA ASN A 3 16.43 27.36 2.10
C ASN A 3 15.21 26.94 1.25
N ASN A 4 14.65 27.85 0.46
CA ASN A 4 13.50 27.57 -0.41
C ASN A 4 13.83 26.60 -1.56
N GLN A 5 15.08 26.56 -2.05
CA GLN A 5 15.48 25.58 -3.08
C GLN A 5 15.56 24.16 -2.52
N ASN A 6 15.89 24.02 -1.23
CA ASN A 6 16.03 22.71 -0.58
C ASN A 6 14.66 22.10 -0.24
N VAL A 7 13.69 22.94 0.15
CA VAL A 7 12.31 22.52 0.40
C VAL A 7 11.59 22.16 -0.91
N ALA A 8 11.77 22.95 -1.98
CA ALA A 8 11.18 22.65 -3.28
C ALA A 8 11.72 21.34 -3.87
N ALA A 9 13.04 21.10 -3.77
CA ALA A 9 13.65 19.86 -4.20
C ALA A 9 13.21 18.65 -3.36
N ALA A 10 13.04 18.82 -2.04
CA ALA A 10 12.53 17.76 -1.17
C ALA A 10 11.05 17.42 -1.46
N ILE A 11 10.22 18.43 -1.73
CA ILE A 11 8.82 18.26 -2.14
C ILE A 11 8.75 17.57 -3.50
N ASP A 12 9.57 17.98 -4.47
CA ASP A 12 9.64 17.34 -5.79
C ASP A 12 10.10 15.88 -5.67
N LEU A 13 11.09 15.59 -4.83
CA LEU A 13 11.52 14.21 -4.57
C LEU A 13 10.43 13.36 -3.89
N LEU A 14 9.61 13.97 -3.02
CA LEU A 14 8.56 13.26 -2.27
C LEU A 14 7.31 12.98 -3.11
N PHE A 15 6.98 13.84 -4.08
CA PHE A 15 5.70 13.81 -4.79
C PHE A 15 5.82 13.67 -6.31
N ASN A 16 7.03 13.55 -6.86
CA ASN A 16 7.22 13.32 -8.29
C ASN A 16 6.82 11.88 -8.66
N PRO A 17 5.89 11.67 -9.60
CA PRO A 17 5.42 10.36 -10.03
C PRO A 17 6.54 9.42 -10.50
N THR A 18 7.59 9.96 -11.12
CA THR A 18 8.74 9.19 -11.63
C THR A 18 9.60 8.67 -10.48
N SER A 19 9.89 9.52 -9.49
CA SER A 19 10.61 9.14 -8.27
C SER A 19 9.84 8.11 -7.45
N LEU A 20 8.50 8.21 -7.44
CA LEU A 20 7.61 7.26 -6.78
C LEU A 20 7.57 5.90 -7.49
N GLN A 21 7.55 5.86 -8.83
CA GLN A 21 7.64 4.62 -9.59
C GLN A 21 9.00 3.93 -9.42
N GLU A 22 10.10 4.69 -9.35
CA GLU A 22 11.43 4.15 -9.07
C GLU A 22 11.53 3.58 -7.65
N ALA A 23 10.94 4.23 -6.65
CA ALA A 23 10.86 3.71 -5.29
C ALA A 23 10.10 2.36 -5.24
N ILE A 24 8.93 2.28 -5.88
CA ILE A 24 8.15 1.03 -6.00
C ILE A 24 8.95 -0.08 -6.70
N LYS A 25 9.74 0.26 -7.71
CA LYS A 25 10.59 -0.71 -8.42
C LYS A 25 11.72 -1.23 -7.53
N ILE A 26 12.34 -0.35 -6.73
CA ILE A 26 13.38 -0.73 -5.76
C ILE A 26 12.78 -1.60 -4.64
N GLU A 27 11.52 -1.40 -4.26
CA GLU A 27 10.80 -2.27 -3.30
C GLU A 27 10.65 -3.70 -3.80
N ASP A 28 10.20 -3.87 -5.05
CA ASP A 28 10.05 -5.16 -5.71
C ASP A 28 11.38 -5.94 -5.77
N GLU A 29 12.50 -5.22 -5.87
CA GLU A 29 13.86 -5.80 -5.97
C GLU A 29 14.52 -6.07 -4.60
N THR A 30 14.18 -5.30 -3.55
CA THR A 30 14.85 -5.36 -2.24
C THR A 30 13.99 -5.93 -1.12
N GLY A 31 12.68 -6.13 -1.35
CA GLY A 31 11.74 -6.55 -0.32
C GLY A 31 11.46 -5.49 0.75
N CYS A 32 12.04 -4.29 0.62
CA CYS A 32 11.73 -3.14 1.47
C CYS A 32 10.37 -2.53 1.11
N ASP A 33 9.80 -1.77 2.04
CA ASP A 33 8.45 -1.19 1.92
C ASP A 33 8.57 0.35 1.88
N VAL A 34 9.02 0.86 0.74
CA VAL A 34 9.22 2.30 0.43
C VAL A 34 7.91 2.93 -0.06
N THR A 35 6.76 2.28 0.17
CA THR A 35 5.44 2.88 -0.08
C THR A 35 5.19 4.12 0.78
N ALA A 36 6.15 4.50 1.64
CA ALA A 36 6.20 5.70 2.47
C ALA A 36 6.04 7.04 1.73
N GLY A 37 6.17 7.10 0.39
CA GLY A 37 6.12 8.35 -0.39
C GLY A 37 4.81 8.70 -1.13
N LEU A 38 3.85 7.78 -1.33
CA LEU A 38 2.82 8.00 -2.35
C LEU A 38 1.80 9.13 -2.05
N GLU A 39 1.31 9.77 -3.12
CA GLU A 39 0.48 10.99 -3.16
C GLU A 39 -0.66 11.05 -2.13
N TRP A 40 -0.55 11.94 -1.14
CA TRP A 40 -1.68 12.33 -0.28
C TRP A 40 -2.69 13.24 -0.99
N GLY A 41 -2.53 13.48 -2.30
CA GLY A 41 -3.39 14.31 -3.11
C GLY A 41 -3.65 15.69 -2.50
N LEU A 42 -4.92 16.09 -2.42
CA LEU A 42 -5.32 17.38 -1.87
C LEU A 42 -5.13 17.49 -0.34
N ALA A 43 -4.80 16.40 0.36
CA ALA A 43 -4.59 16.40 1.81
C ALA A 43 -3.15 16.84 2.21
N VAL A 44 -2.19 16.83 1.27
CA VAL A 44 -0.79 17.22 1.52
C VAL A 44 -0.67 18.56 2.26
N PRO A 45 -1.36 19.66 1.86
CA PRO A 45 -1.19 20.95 2.53
C PRO A 45 -1.68 20.97 3.98
N ALA A 46 -2.67 20.14 4.31
CA ALA A 46 -3.15 20.01 5.68
C ALA A 46 -2.20 19.17 6.53
N LEU A 47 -1.65 18.09 5.96
CA LEU A 47 -0.69 17.22 6.63
C LEU A 47 0.66 17.90 6.88
N LEU A 48 1.13 18.75 5.96
CA LEU A 48 2.35 19.54 6.16
C LEU A 48 2.24 20.54 7.33
N LYS A 49 1.02 20.93 7.71
CA LYS A 49 0.78 21.76 8.90
C LYS A 49 0.83 20.95 10.21
N ASN A 50 0.84 19.62 10.14
CA ASN A 50 0.98 18.73 11.27
C ASN A 50 1.97 17.59 10.95
N PRO A 51 3.29 17.86 11.03
CA PRO A 51 4.33 16.91 10.63
C PRO A 51 4.34 15.62 11.46
N ALA A 52 3.89 15.67 12.72
CA ALA A 52 3.75 14.47 13.55
C ALA A 52 2.66 13.54 12.99
N LEU A 53 1.50 14.10 12.63
CA LEU A 53 0.40 13.34 12.02
C LEU A 53 0.80 12.78 10.65
N LEU A 54 1.55 13.54 9.84
CA LEU A 54 2.10 13.05 8.58
C LEU A 54 3.02 11.83 8.81
N GLY A 55 3.90 11.88 9.82
CA GLY A 55 4.76 10.75 10.17
C GLY A 55 3.97 9.50 10.58
N ARG A 56 2.92 9.67 11.39
CA ARG A 56 2.04 8.56 11.83
C ARG A 56 1.28 7.95 10.67
N LEU A 57 0.72 8.77 9.79
CA LEU A 57 0.02 8.30 8.60
C LEU A 57 0.93 7.52 7.64
N THR A 58 2.15 8.02 7.42
CA THR A 58 3.15 7.31 6.62
C THR A 58 3.47 5.95 7.23
N LYS A 59 3.79 5.91 8.53
CA LYS A 59 4.10 4.65 9.24
C LYS A 59 2.92 3.67 9.23
N LEU A 60 1.69 4.16 9.41
CA LEU A 60 0.48 3.35 9.36
C LEU A 60 0.31 2.72 7.97
N ARG A 61 0.42 3.51 6.90
CA ARG A 61 0.30 3.01 5.52
C ARG A 61 1.33 1.94 5.21
N VAL A 62 2.60 2.20 5.53
CA VAL A 62 3.69 1.23 5.29
C VAL A 62 3.42 -0.06 6.06
N SER A 63 2.98 0.05 7.32
CA SER A 63 2.64 -1.12 8.13
C SER A 63 1.45 -1.91 7.56
N LEU A 64 0.45 -1.23 7.00
CA LEU A 64 -0.70 -1.86 6.34
C LEU A 64 -0.31 -2.57 5.04
N ASN A 65 0.53 -1.95 4.20
CA ASN A 65 1.06 -2.59 2.98
C ASN A 65 1.86 -3.85 3.31
N ARG A 66 2.72 -3.77 4.33
CA ARG A 66 3.46 -4.94 4.83
C ARG A 66 2.52 -6.05 5.28
N GLU A 67 1.51 -5.73 6.09
CA GLU A 67 0.55 -6.71 6.57
C GLU A 67 -0.25 -7.33 5.42
N LEU A 68 -0.64 -6.53 4.43
CA LEU A 68 -1.34 -6.99 3.23
C LEU A 68 -0.51 -7.98 2.41
N ARG A 69 0.78 -7.67 2.21
CA ARG A 69 1.74 -8.61 1.57
C ARG A 69 1.83 -9.92 2.35
N LEU A 70 1.98 -9.85 3.68
CA LEU A 70 2.05 -11.04 4.53
C LEU A 70 0.77 -11.87 4.51
N LEU A 71 -0.41 -11.23 4.42
CA LEU A 71 -1.70 -11.91 4.29
C LEU A 71 -1.79 -12.66 2.96
N LEU A 72 -1.50 -11.99 1.85
CA LEU A 72 -1.58 -12.60 0.51
C LEU A 72 -0.57 -13.74 0.33
N GLN A 73 0.65 -13.58 0.85
CA GLN A 73 1.65 -14.65 0.91
C GLN A 73 1.14 -15.87 1.68
N ALA A 74 0.48 -15.65 2.82
CA ALA A 74 -0.08 -16.74 3.62
C ALA A 74 -1.23 -17.48 2.93
N TRP A 75 -1.88 -16.86 1.93
CA TRP A 75 -2.94 -17.50 1.14
C TRP A 75 -2.39 -18.39 0.02
N ASN A 76 -1.10 -18.30 -0.30
CA ASN A 76 -0.42 -19.14 -1.28
C ASN A 76 -1.12 -19.12 -2.65
N LEU A 77 -1.31 -17.92 -3.21
CA LEU A 77 -2.03 -17.70 -4.48
C LEU A 77 -1.22 -18.14 -5.72
N GLY A 78 0.00 -18.62 -5.55
CA GLY A 78 0.88 -19.03 -6.64
C GLY A 78 1.17 -17.88 -7.60
N ILE A 79 1.03 -18.12 -8.90
CA ILE A 79 1.32 -17.09 -9.93
C ILE A 79 0.39 -15.86 -9.86
N GLY A 80 -0.74 -15.97 -9.17
CA GLY A 80 -1.65 -14.84 -8.94
C GLY A 80 -1.22 -13.90 -7.82
N GLU A 81 -0.22 -14.27 -7.00
CA GLU A 81 0.16 -13.50 -5.80
C GLU A 81 0.61 -12.07 -6.13
N LYS A 82 1.49 -11.91 -7.13
CA LYS A 82 2.00 -10.59 -7.50
C LYS A 82 0.87 -9.66 -7.94
N THR A 83 0.02 -10.11 -8.85
CA THR A 83 -1.09 -9.30 -9.39
C THR A 83 -2.14 -9.01 -8.31
N ALA A 84 -2.42 -9.96 -7.41
CA ALA A 84 -3.28 -9.69 -6.26
C ALA A 84 -2.70 -8.61 -5.35
N LEU A 85 -1.40 -8.67 -5.05
CA LEU A 85 -0.74 -7.67 -4.22
C LEU A 85 -0.80 -6.27 -4.84
N GLU A 86 -0.49 -6.15 -6.13
CA GLU A 86 -0.57 -4.87 -6.86
C GLU A 86 -1.97 -4.25 -6.78
N VAL A 87 -3.02 -5.04 -7.04
CA VAL A 87 -4.41 -4.58 -6.95
C VAL A 87 -4.77 -4.22 -5.51
N ALA A 88 -4.36 -5.03 -4.54
CA ALA A 88 -4.66 -4.78 -3.13
C ALA A 88 -4.03 -3.48 -2.62
N GLN A 89 -2.77 -3.21 -3.00
CA GLN A 89 -2.07 -1.96 -2.67
C GLN A 89 -2.76 -0.75 -3.30
N GLN A 90 -3.16 -0.85 -4.57
CA GLN A 90 -3.90 0.23 -5.24
C GLN A 90 -5.24 0.53 -4.55
N ARG A 91 -5.96 -0.51 -4.12
CA ARG A 91 -7.23 -0.37 -3.40
C ARG A 91 -7.02 0.26 -2.03
N LEU A 92 -6.03 -0.21 -1.27
CA LEU A 92 -5.69 0.35 0.04
C LEU A 92 -5.36 1.84 -0.05
N ILE A 93 -4.56 2.26 -1.04
CA ILE A 93 -4.21 3.67 -1.24
C ILE A 93 -5.45 4.52 -1.50
N LYS A 94 -6.34 4.07 -2.41
CA LYS A 94 -7.60 4.78 -2.69
C LYS A 94 -8.46 4.93 -1.44
N ARG A 95 -8.54 3.88 -0.61
CA ARG A 95 -9.30 3.88 0.65
C ARG A 95 -8.67 4.79 1.71
N LEU A 96 -7.35 4.92 1.74
CA LEU A 96 -6.67 5.87 2.63
C LEU A 96 -6.78 7.32 2.15
N GLN A 97 -6.84 7.56 0.84
CA GLN A 97 -7.03 8.90 0.26
C GLN A 97 -8.45 9.43 0.48
N LEU A 98 -9.45 8.54 0.43
CA LEU A 98 -10.85 8.88 0.66
C LEU A 98 -11.52 7.81 1.53
N PRO A 99 -11.24 7.79 2.84
CA PRO A 99 -11.79 6.79 3.75
C PRO A 99 -13.30 6.94 3.92
N GLU A 100 -13.98 5.81 3.97
CA GLU A 100 -15.41 5.76 4.30
C GLU A 100 -15.65 6.28 5.72
N PRO A 101 -16.83 6.85 6.02
CA PRO A 101 -17.14 7.40 7.34
C PRO A 101 -16.86 6.42 8.50
N ALA A 102 -17.15 5.13 8.29
CA ALA A 102 -16.89 4.07 9.28
C ALA A 102 -15.39 3.88 9.58
N ALA A 103 -14.51 4.12 8.60
CA ALA A 103 -13.07 4.00 8.75
C ALA A 103 -12.44 5.25 9.38
N ILE A 104 -13.04 6.44 9.19
CA ILE A 104 -12.50 7.71 9.69
C ILE A 104 -12.29 7.69 11.21
N SER A 105 -13.32 7.30 11.97
CA SER A 105 -13.23 7.26 13.45
C SER A 105 -12.13 6.32 13.92
N THR A 106 -12.05 5.12 13.33
CA THR A 106 -11.02 4.12 13.66
C THR A 106 -9.62 4.65 13.33
N LEU A 107 -9.44 5.31 12.17
CA LEU A 107 -8.17 5.91 11.78
C LEU A 107 -7.75 7.02 12.74
N GLN A 108 -8.68 7.89 13.15
CA GLN A 108 -8.41 8.95 14.12
C GLN A 108 -7.95 8.38 15.46
N GLU A 109 -8.71 7.42 16.01
CA GLU A 109 -8.37 6.77 17.28
C GLU A 109 -6.99 6.10 17.23
N ILE A 110 -6.64 5.44 16.12
CA ILE A 110 -5.32 4.83 15.96
C ILE A 110 -4.24 5.91 15.90
N LEU A 111 -4.42 6.94 15.08
CA LEU A 111 -3.43 8.00 14.86
C LEU A 111 -3.16 8.85 16.12
N GLU A 112 -4.09 8.89 17.07
CA GLU A 112 -3.92 9.57 18.36
C GLU A 112 -3.13 8.73 19.38
N GLN A 113 -2.97 7.42 19.17
CA GLN A 113 -2.27 6.54 20.11
C GLN A 113 -0.75 6.57 19.91
N ASP A 114 -0.07 7.45 20.64
CA ASP A 114 1.39 7.65 20.63
C ASP A 114 2.18 6.34 20.76
N GLU A 115 1.73 5.44 21.63
CA GLU A 115 2.40 4.17 21.98
C GLU A 115 2.63 3.27 20.77
N ILE A 116 1.72 3.27 19.80
CA ILE A 116 1.80 2.44 18.59
C ILE A 116 2.90 2.96 17.63
N PHE A 117 3.20 4.26 17.72
CA PHE A 117 4.13 4.92 16.79
C PHE A 117 5.54 5.11 17.36
N ASN A 118 5.75 4.99 18.67
CA ASN A 118 6.99 5.40 19.34
C ASN A 118 8.14 4.37 19.37
N VAL A 119 7.91 3.11 18.97
CA VAL A 119 8.86 2.02 19.30
C VAL A 119 9.68 1.53 18.10
N GLU A 120 9.03 1.19 16.99
CA GLU A 120 9.68 0.52 15.85
C GLU A 120 9.51 1.30 14.55
N GLU A 121 10.19 0.89 13.48
CA GLU A 121 9.97 1.45 12.14
C GLU A 121 8.55 1.15 11.62
N PHE A 122 7.97 0.03 12.04
CA PHE A 122 6.63 -0.44 11.68
C PHE A 122 5.73 -0.60 12.91
N ILE A 123 4.42 -0.67 12.69
CA ILE A 123 3.47 -1.06 13.73
C ILE A 123 3.53 -2.58 13.90
N SER A 124 3.96 -3.06 15.07
CA SER A 124 4.14 -4.50 15.32
C SER A 124 2.84 -5.23 15.63
N ASN A 125 1.78 -4.49 16.00
CA ASN A 125 0.47 -5.09 16.32
C ASN A 125 -0.26 -5.55 15.05
N ARG A 126 0.02 -6.78 14.62
CA ARG A 126 -0.60 -7.37 13.43
C ARG A 126 -2.12 -7.52 13.54
N ASN A 127 -2.66 -7.77 14.73
CA ASN A 127 -4.10 -7.92 14.91
C ASN A 127 -4.83 -6.59 14.68
N LEU A 128 -4.25 -5.48 15.14
CA LEU A 128 -4.73 -4.13 14.83
C LEU A 128 -4.71 -3.89 13.32
N LEU A 129 -3.58 -4.18 12.65
CA LEU A 129 -3.43 -3.97 11.22
C LEU A 129 -4.43 -4.79 10.39
N LYS A 130 -4.62 -6.07 10.72
CA LYS A 130 -5.61 -6.93 10.07
C LYS A 130 -7.04 -6.43 10.26
N SER A 131 -7.37 -5.99 11.48
CA SER A 131 -8.69 -5.44 11.78
C SER A 131 -8.93 -4.15 10.98
N LEU A 132 -7.92 -3.28 10.91
CA LEU A 132 -8.01 -2.05 10.13
C LEU A 132 -8.10 -2.34 8.62
N LEU A 133 -7.37 -3.32 8.09
CA LEU A 133 -7.52 -3.75 6.69
C LEU A 133 -8.95 -4.23 6.40
N GLY A 134 -9.57 -4.98 7.31
CA GLY A 134 -10.96 -5.42 7.19
C GLY A 134 -11.99 -4.29 7.25
N ILE A 135 -11.64 -3.13 7.83
CA ILE A 135 -12.48 -1.93 7.85
C ILE A 135 -12.25 -1.07 6.60
N LEU A 136 -11.01 -0.97 6.14
CA LEU A 136 -10.61 -0.13 5.01
C LEU A 136 -10.99 -0.74 3.65
N LEU A 137 -10.74 -2.03 3.47
CA LEU A 137 -11.02 -2.73 2.22
C LEU A 137 -12.43 -3.30 2.27
N LEU A 138 -13.25 -2.89 1.30
CA LEU A 138 -14.61 -3.39 1.15
C LEU A 138 -14.61 -4.79 0.54
N ASP A 139 -15.72 -5.51 0.68
CA ASP A 139 -15.93 -6.81 0.01
C ASP A 139 -15.68 -6.73 -1.50
N SER A 140 -16.06 -5.63 -2.15
CA SER A 140 -15.79 -5.40 -3.57
C SER A 140 -14.29 -5.27 -3.88
N ASP A 141 -13.50 -4.71 -2.96
CA ASP A 141 -12.06 -4.61 -3.14
C ASP A 141 -11.42 -6.00 -3.04
N TRP A 142 -11.89 -6.84 -2.12
CA TRP A 142 -11.45 -8.24 -1.99
C TRP A 142 -11.84 -9.08 -3.20
N GLU A 143 -13.04 -8.87 -3.75
CA GLU A 143 -13.48 -9.52 -4.98
C GLU A 143 -12.57 -9.16 -6.16
N GLU A 144 -12.21 -7.88 -6.32
CA GLU A 144 -11.29 -7.46 -7.36
C GLU A 144 -9.89 -8.08 -7.22
N ILE A 145 -9.36 -8.16 -5.99
CA ILE A 145 -8.09 -8.82 -5.70
C ILE A 145 -8.15 -10.30 -6.11
N ALA A 146 -9.25 -10.99 -5.77
CA ALA A 146 -9.45 -12.39 -6.12
C ALA A 146 -9.56 -12.59 -7.65
N ILE A 147 -10.31 -11.71 -8.34
CA ILE A 147 -10.43 -11.73 -9.81
C ILE A 147 -9.05 -11.51 -10.46
N ALA A 148 -8.25 -10.60 -9.93
CA ALA A 148 -6.90 -10.33 -10.44
C ALA A 148 -6.00 -11.57 -10.33
N ALA A 149 -5.95 -12.21 -9.17
CA ALA A 149 -5.19 -13.47 -9.00
C ALA A 149 -5.70 -14.57 -9.96
N ALA A 150 -7.01 -14.76 -10.03
CA ALA A 150 -7.61 -15.79 -10.88
C ALA A 150 -7.32 -15.56 -12.37
N ASN A 151 -7.32 -14.31 -12.81
CA ASN A 151 -6.96 -13.94 -14.18
C ASN A 151 -5.51 -14.27 -14.51
N SER A 152 -4.57 -14.02 -13.60
CA SER A 152 -3.16 -14.40 -13.81
C SER A 152 -2.99 -15.90 -13.98
N VAL A 153 -3.72 -16.71 -13.21
CA VAL A 153 -3.74 -18.17 -13.38
C VAL A 153 -4.33 -18.56 -14.74
N ARG A 154 -5.48 -17.97 -15.11
CA ARG A 154 -6.14 -18.22 -16.40
C ARG A 154 -5.22 -17.89 -17.58
N GLU A 155 -4.55 -16.75 -17.53
CA GLU A 155 -3.62 -16.31 -18.56
C GLU A 155 -2.42 -17.24 -18.67
N GLN A 156 -1.86 -17.70 -17.54
CA GLN A 156 -0.79 -18.69 -17.55
C GLN A 156 -1.23 -20.00 -18.21
N VAL A 157 -2.43 -20.51 -17.91
CA VAL A 157 -2.94 -21.74 -18.53
C VAL A 157 -3.09 -21.57 -20.04
N ILE A 158 -3.71 -20.47 -20.49
CA ILE A 158 -3.88 -20.17 -21.92
C ILE A 158 -2.52 -20.05 -22.61
N TYR A 159 -1.57 -19.36 -21.99
CA TYR A 159 -0.21 -19.24 -22.50
C TYR A 159 0.46 -20.60 -22.65
N GLN A 160 0.38 -21.46 -21.64
CA GLN A 160 0.98 -22.80 -21.71
C GLN A 160 0.33 -23.69 -22.78
N VAL A 161 -0.98 -23.61 -22.99
CA VAL A 161 -1.68 -24.34 -24.06
C VAL A 161 -1.40 -23.75 -25.45
N GLY A 162 -1.21 -22.44 -25.55
CA GLY A 162 -0.90 -21.76 -26.81
C GLY A 162 0.55 -21.93 -27.25
N VAL A 163 1.49 -21.93 -26.31
CA VAL A 163 2.94 -22.09 -26.56
C VAL A 163 3.30 -23.56 -26.70
N ASN A 164 2.79 -24.42 -25.82
CA ASN A 164 2.82 -25.85 -26.05
C ASN A 164 1.60 -26.17 -26.89
N HIS A 165 1.67 -26.05 -28.22
CA HIS A 165 0.82 -26.88 -29.06
C HIS A 165 0.90 -28.28 -28.46
N ILE A 166 -0.15 -28.72 -27.78
CA ILE A 166 -0.28 -30.08 -27.26
C ILE A 166 -0.37 -30.91 -28.52
N SER A 167 0.82 -31.22 -29.05
CA SER A 167 1.03 -32.07 -30.19
C SER A 167 0.61 -33.44 -29.70
N ALA A 168 -0.64 -33.76 -29.99
CA ALA A 168 -1.18 -35.11 -29.88
C ALA A 168 -0.34 -36.07 -30.71
#